data_AF-A0A224XY22-F1
#
_entry.id   AF-A0A224XY22-F1
#
_cell.length_a   1.000
_cell.length_b   1.000
_cell.length_c   1.000
_cell.angle_alpha   90.00
_cell.angle_beta   90.00
_cell.angle_gamma   90.00
#
_symmetry.space_group_name_H-M   'P 1'
#
loop_
_entity.id
_entity.type
_entity.pdbx_description
1 polymer ?
#
loop_
_entity_poly.entity_id
_entity_poly.type
_entity_poly.pdbx_seq_one_letter_code
_entity_poly.pdbx_strand_id
1 'polypeptide(L)'
;IFMRQLVVPRYVLLGHDASLHCQYELRGDTLYALKWYKNSREFYRITPGAVPAVTVFPVPGVYVDLSQSNESVVTLTQTDLDSAGTYKCEVTGEAPYFDTRTHYKELTIVSLPESGPEIRGAKPYYRPGDKVSLVCKAGPSVPAPHLNWFINGHHVNSSYLHGPYSIAPTPNGLISMI
;
A
#
# COMPACT_ATOMS: atom_id res chain seq x y z
N ILE A 1 -28.30 7.93 -2.95
CA ILE A 1 -26.98 7.67 -3.61
C ILE A 1 -26.53 6.22 -3.43
N PHE A 2 -25.80 5.65 -4.39
CA PHE A 2 -25.22 4.30 -4.33
C PHE A 2 -23.74 4.29 -4.73
N MET A 3 -22.87 3.63 -3.95
CA MET A 3 -21.46 3.47 -4.31
C MET A 3 -21.29 2.13 -5.04
N ARG A 4 -20.88 2.16 -6.31
CA ARG A 4 -20.65 0.96 -7.13
C ARG A 4 -19.36 0.26 -6.73
N GLN A 5 -18.28 1.02 -6.64
CA GLN A 5 -16.96 0.46 -6.42
C GLN A 5 -16.00 1.50 -5.84
N LEU A 6 -15.21 1.07 -4.86
CA LEU A 6 -14.00 1.76 -4.43
C LEU A 6 -12.79 0.95 -4.85
N VAL A 7 -11.89 1.55 -5.63
CA VAL A 7 -10.60 0.97 -6.02
C VAL A 7 -9.48 1.82 -5.44
N VAL A 8 -8.72 1.19 -4.56
CA VAL A 8 -7.44 1.67 -4.04
C VAL A 8 -6.49 0.49 -4.24
N PRO A 9 -5.35 0.67 -4.93
CA PRO A 9 -4.39 -0.41 -5.10
C PRO A 9 -3.93 -0.89 -3.73
N ARG A 10 -3.92 -2.20 -3.51
CA ARG A 10 -3.51 -2.76 -2.21
C ARG A 10 -2.01 -2.55 -1.97
N TYR A 11 -1.22 -2.62 -3.03
CA TYR A 11 0.23 -2.47 -3.02
C TYR A 11 0.66 -1.51 -4.11
N VAL A 12 1.53 -0.57 -3.79
CA VAL A 12 2.19 0.33 -4.75
C VAL A 12 3.68 0.36 -4.42
N LEU A 13 4.52 0.29 -5.45
CA LEU A 13 5.97 0.39 -5.26
C LEU A 13 6.35 1.81 -4.85
N LEU A 14 7.33 1.94 -3.96
CA LEU A 14 7.87 3.23 -3.54
C LEU A 14 8.24 4.08 -4.78
N GLY A 15 7.86 5.35 -4.76
CA GLY A 15 8.09 6.32 -5.83
C GLY A 15 7.16 6.20 -7.04
N HIS A 16 6.29 5.19 -7.11
CA HIS A 16 5.34 5.04 -8.21
C HIS A 16 4.03 5.78 -7.94
N ASP A 17 3.27 6.02 -9.00
CA ASP A 17 1.97 6.68 -8.94
C ASP A 17 0.86 5.69 -8.54
N ALA A 18 -0.23 6.21 -7.96
CA ALA A 18 -1.39 5.43 -7.56
C ALA A 18 -2.69 6.12 -7.98
N SER A 19 -3.54 5.42 -8.73
CA SER A 19 -4.87 5.91 -9.11
C SER A 19 -5.94 5.35 -8.17
N LEU A 20 -6.70 6.26 -7.55
CA LEU A 20 -7.78 5.95 -6.63
C LEU A 20 -9.12 6.19 -7.36
N HIS A 21 -9.97 5.18 -7.45
CA HIS A 21 -11.26 5.29 -8.14
C HIS A 21 -12.42 5.17 -7.15
N CYS A 22 -13.32 6.13 -7.20
CA CYS A 22 -14.59 6.11 -6.48
C CYS A 22 -15.73 6.20 -7.47
N GLN A 23 -16.33 5.05 -7.79
CA GLN A 23 -17.43 4.95 -8.72
C GLN A 23 -18.75 4.94 -7.95
N TYR A 24 -19.63 5.89 -8.25
CA TYR A 24 -20.93 6.06 -7.59
C TYR A 24 -22.03 6.44 -8.57
N GLU A 25 -23.28 6.31 -8.12
CA GLU A 25 -24.48 6.73 -8.84
C GLU A 25 -25.38 7.55 -7.93
N LEU A 26 -25.85 8.69 -8.43
CA LEU A 26 -26.72 9.57 -7.67
C LEU A 26 -28.18 9.08 -7.65
N ARG A 27 -28.62 8.29 -8.64
CA ARG A 27 -29.98 7.71 -8.74
C ARG A 27 -31.11 8.75 -8.55
N GLY A 28 -31.00 9.87 -9.26
CA GLY A 28 -31.97 10.98 -9.19
C GLY A 28 -31.65 12.07 -8.16
N ASP A 29 -30.59 11.88 -7.37
CA ASP A 29 -30.04 12.90 -6.48
C ASP A 29 -29.08 13.86 -7.23
N THR A 30 -28.68 14.94 -6.58
CA THR A 30 -27.65 15.89 -7.03
C THR A 30 -26.44 15.82 -6.11
N LEU A 31 -25.23 15.83 -6.67
CA LEU A 31 -24.01 15.76 -5.87
C LEU A 31 -23.78 17.08 -5.13
N TYR A 32 -23.78 17.02 -3.79
CA TYR A 32 -23.32 18.13 -2.96
C TYR A 32 -21.79 18.14 -2.86
N ALA A 33 -21.19 16.99 -2.54
CA ALA A 33 -19.74 16.87 -2.48
C ALA A 33 -19.25 15.43 -2.67
N LEU A 34 -18.08 15.29 -3.29
CA LEU A 34 -17.23 14.10 -3.21
C LEU A 34 -15.97 14.46 -2.43
N LYS A 35 -15.58 13.62 -1.47
CA LYS A 35 -14.41 13.86 -0.62
C LYS A 35 -13.57 12.59 -0.48
N TRP A 36 -12.26 12.76 -0.51
CA TRP A 36 -11.30 11.73 -0.17
C TRP A 36 -10.55 12.05 1.11
N TYR A 37 -10.31 10.99 1.88
CA TYR A 37 -9.57 11.06 3.13
C TYR A 37 -8.48 10.00 3.15
N LYS A 38 -7.36 10.33 3.79
CA LYS A 38 -6.31 9.39 4.18
C LYS A 38 -6.14 9.47 5.69
N ASN A 39 -6.24 8.34 6.38
CA ASN A 39 -6.15 8.25 7.84
C ASN A 39 -7.04 9.31 8.52
N SER A 40 -8.29 9.43 8.05
CA SER A 40 -9.30 10.38 8.53
C SER A 40 -9.03 11.87 8.26
N ARG A 41 -7.98 12.23 7.51
CA ARG A 41 -7.70 13.61 7.10
C ARG A 41 -8.15 13.82 5.65
N GLU A 42 -9.01 14.80 5.41
CA GLU A 42 -9.45 15.18 4.07
C GLU A 42 -8.22 15.64 3.27
N PHE A 43 -8.09 15.18 2.03
CA PHE A 43 -7.01 15.62 1.14
C PHE A 43 -7.50 16.09 -0.22
N TYR A 44 -8.72 15.72 -0.62
CA TYR A 44 -9.30 16.10 -1.90
C TYR A 44 -10.81 16.23 -1.77
N ARG A 45 -11.37 17.30 -2.32
CA ARG A 45 -12.81 17.55 -2.35
C ARG A 45 -13.24 18.12 -3.68
N ILE A 46 -14.41 17.67 -4.15
CA ILE A 46 -15.15 18.28 -5.24
C ILE A 46 -16.50 18.75 -4.70
N THR A 47 -16.83 20.00 -4.96
CA THR A 47 -18.12 20.61 -4.66
C THR A 47 -18.66 21.23 -5.94
N PRO A 48 -19.61 20.59 -6.63
CA PRO A 48 -20.19 21.13 -7.86
C PRO A 48 -20.74 22.54 -7.65
N GLY A 49 -20.44 23.46 -8.58
CA GLY A 49 -20.87 24.86 -8.50
C GLY A 49 -20.04 25.78 -7.60
N ALA A 50 -19.10 25.24 -6.81
CA ALA A 50 -18.12 26.07 -6.09
C ALA A 50 -17.03 26.60 -7.03
N VAL A 51 -16.40 27.71 -6.63
CA VAL A 51 -15.24 28.29 -7.32
C VAL A 51 -14.08 28.42 -6.33
N PRO A 52 -13.03 27.58 -6.41
CA PRO A 52 -12.85 26.47 -7.35
C PRO A 52 -13.72 25.25 -7.00
N ALA A 53 -14.09 24.46 -8.01
CA ALA A 53 -14.88 23.24 -7.82
C ALA A 53 -14.08 22.13 -7.12
N VAL A 54 -12.76 22.09 -7.33
CA VAL A 54 -11.82 21.16 -6.69
C VAL A 54 -11.03 21.88 -5.61
N THR A 55 -10.90 21.28 -4.43
CA THR A 55 -10.02 21.76 -3.35
C THR A 55 -9.12 20.61 -2.88
N VAL A 56 -7.83 20.89 -2.70
CA VAL A 56 -6.83 19.93 -2.18
C VAL A 56 -6.35 20.40 -0.82
N PHE A 57 -6.19 19.47 0.11
CA PHE A 57 -5.68 19.73 1.45
C PHE A 57 -4.40 18.94 1.71
N PRO A 58 -3.36 19.55 2.31
CA PRO A 58 -2.09 18.89 2.53
C PRO A 58 -2.22 17.78 3.59
N VAL A 59 -1.86 16.57 3.19
CA VAL A 59 -1.73 15.40 4.07
C VAL A 59 -0.38 14.73 3.78
N PRO A 60 0.41 14.36 4.80
CA PRO A 60 1.68 13.65 4.58
C PRO A 60 1.51 12.40 3.72
N GLY A 61 2.40 12.21 2.75
CA GLY A 61 2.34 11.14 1.76
C GLY A 61 1.14 11.22 0.80
N VAL A 62 0.63 12.43 0.53
CA VAL A 62 -0.43 12.63 -0.47
C VAL A 62 -0.04 13.76 -1.41
N TYR A 63 0.35 13.37 -2.62
CA TYR A 63 0.75 14.28 -3.68
C TYR A 63 -0.25 14.17 -4.83
N VAL A 64 -1.29 15.00 -4.83
CA VAL A 64 -2.35 14.92 -5.85
C VAL A 64 -1.91 15.54 -7.17
N ASP A 65 -2.01 14.80 -8.27
CA ASP A 65 -1.92 15.35 -9.63
C ASP A 65 -3.31 15.78 -10.11
N LEU A 66 -3.55 17.10 -10.08
CA LEU A 66 -4.81 17.69 -10.53
C LEU A 66 -5.07 17.54 -12.03
N SER A 67 -4.02 17.40 -12.84
CA SER A 67 -4.18 17.22 -14.29
C SER A 67 -4.73 15.83 -14.65
N GLN A 68 -4.55 14.86 -13.75
CA GLN A 68 -5.01 13.49 -13.86
C GLN A 68 -6.04 13.12 -12.78
N SER A 69 -6.73 14.11 -12.21
CA SER A 69 -7.77 13.91 -11.20
C SER A 69 -9.07 14.59 -11.60
N ASN A 70 -10.20 13.99 -11.22
CA ASN A 70 -11.55 14.47 -11.53
C ASN A 70 -12.56 13.99 -10.47
N GLU A 71 -13.85 13.99 -10.83
CA GLU A 71 -15.00 13.60 -9.99
C GLU A 71 -15.14 12.12 -9.68
N SER A 72 -14.28 11.26 -10.21
CA SER A 72 -14.30 9.81 -9.94
C SER A 72 -12.93 9.22 -9.71
N VAL A 73 -11.87 9.90 -10.16
CA VAL A 73 -10.49 9.41 -10.08
C VAL A 73 -9.62 10.46 -9.42
N VAL A 74 -8.79 10.06 -8.45
CA VAL A 74 -7.74 10.89 -7.88
C VAL A 74 -6.41 10.18 -8.05
N THR A 75 -5.46 10.85 -8.70
CA THR A 75 -4.12 10.31 -8.96
C THR A 75 -3.13 10.89 -7.95
N LEU A 76 -2.47 10.00 -7.22
CA LEU A 76 -1.33 10.34 -6.37
C LEU A 76 -0.05 10.11 -7.16
N THR A 77 0.84 11.09 -7.19
CA THR A 77 2.16 10.96 -7.84
C THR A 77 3.25 10.68 -6.82
N GLN A 78 4.30 9.97 -7.25
CA GLN A 78 5.53 9.79 -6.47
C GLN A 78 5.28 9.36 -5.01
N THR A 79 4.55 8.26 -4.83
CA THR A 79 4.23 7.78 -3.48
C THR A 79 5.48 7.53 -2.63
N ASP A 80 5.39 7.83 -1.35
CA ASP A 80 6.44 7.65 -0.34
C ASP A 80 5.98 6.68 0.76
N LEU A 81 6.81 6.42 1.77
CA LEU A 81 6.41 5.54 2.88
C LEU A 81 5.21 6.08 3.67
N ASP A 82 5.07 7.40 3.76
CA ASP A 82 3.93 8.03 4.41
C ASP A 82 2.65 7.83 3.62
N SER A 83 2.70 7.53 2.32
CA SER A 83 1.52 7.31 1.48
C SER A 83 0.71 6.08 1.90
N ALA A 84 1.27 5.18 2.71
CA ALA A 84 0.53 4.05 3.25
C ALA A 84 -0.61 4.48 4.21
N GLY A 85 -1.68 3.69 4.24
CA GLY A 85 -2.77 3.84 5.20
C GLY A 85 -4.17 3.61 4.61
N THR A 86 -5.18 4.01 5.37
CA THR A 86 -6.58 3.84 5.03
C THR A 86 -7.08 5.01 4.19
N TYR A 87 -7.55 4.72 2.99
CA TYR A 87 -8.18 5.67 2.09
C TYR A 87 -9.70 5.51 2.11
N LYS A 88 -10.42 6.62 2.28
CA LYS A 88 -11.88 6.69 2.26
C LYS A 88 -12.35 7.57 1.12
N CYS A 89 -13.34 7.11 0.36
CA CYS A 89 -14.16 7.99 -0.46
C CYS A 89 -15.51 8.22 0.23
N GLU A 90 -15.99 9.46 0.22
CA GLU A 90 -17.27 9.91 0.75
C GLU A 90 -18.02 10.69 -0.34
N VAL A 91 -19.26 10.28 -0.62
CA VAL A 91 -20.14 10.92 -1.62
C VAL A 91 -21.41 11.34 -0.91
N THR A 92 -21.71 12.64 -0.97
CA THR A 92 -22.86 13.26 -0.29
C THR A 92 -23.78 13.93 -1.30
N GLY A 93 -25.08 13.67 -1.15
CA GLY A 93 -26.15 14.27 -1.94
C GLY A 93 -26.60 15.61 -1.40
N GLU A 94 -27.51 16.26 -2.12
CA GLU A 94 -27.94 17.62 -1.80
C GLU A 94 -29.05 17.64 -0.74
N ALA A 95 -29.35 18.85 -0.26
CA ALA A 95 -30.54 19.14 0.51
C ALA A 95 -31.81 18.56 -0.16
N PRO A 96 -32.80 18.11 0.64
CA PRO A 96 -32.87 18.23 2.10
C PRO A 96 -32.26 17.05 2.85
N TYR A 97 -31.93 15.95 2.17
CA TYR A 97 -31.61 14.68 2.83
C TYR A 97 -30.13 14.50 3.12
N PHE A 98 -29.24 15.11 2.32
CA PHE A 98 -27.79 14.99 2.48
C PHE A 98 -27.30 13.52 2.60
N ASP A 99 -27.93 12.60 1.82
CA ASP A 99 -27.60 11.17 1.86
C ASP A 99 -26.11 10.98 1.59
N THR A 100 -25.42 10.24 2.46
CA THR A 100 -23.96 10.12 2.42
C THR A 100 -23.56 8.65 2.34
N ARG A 101 -22.70 8.31 1.37
CA ARG A 101 -22.15 6.97 1.18
C ARG A 101 -20.63 6.99 1.30
N THR A 102 -20.09 6.02 2.04
CA THR A 102 -18.65 5.90 2.26
C THR A 102 -18.17 4.46 2.07
N HIS A 103 -16.95 4.31 1.57
CA HIS A 103 -16.20 3.06 1.62
C HIS A 103 -14.73 3.36 1.92
N TYR A 104 -14.02 2.32 2.40
CA TYR A 104 -12.63 2.39 2.81
C TYR A 104 -11.82 1.26 2.17
N LYS A 105 -10.54 1.53 1.88
CA LYS A 105 -9.55 0.53 1.48
C LYS A 105 -8.16 0.92 1.99
N GLU A 106 -7.34 -0.09 2.23
CA GLU A 106 -5.95 0.07 2.64
C GLU A 106 -5.01 0.13 1.43
N LEU A 107 -4.06 1.06 1.47
CA LEU A 107 -2.90 1.13 0.58
C LEU A 107 -1.64 0.79 1.39
N THR A 108 -0.87 -0.18 0.91
CA THR A 108 0.47 -0.48 1.44
C THR A 108 1.53 -0.07 0.43
N ILE A 109 2.56 0.63 0.90
CA ILE A 109 3.71 0.99 0.07
C ILE A 109 4.77 -0.09 0.22
N VAL A 110 5.30 -0.55 -0.92
CA VAL A 110 6.27 -1.63 -1.00
C VAL A 110 7.60 -1.08 -1.52
N SER A 111 8.63 -1.20 -0.70
CA SER A 111 10.03 -1.00 -1.13
C SER A 111 10.70 -2.36 -1.17
N LEU A 112 11.17 -2.78 -2.34
CA LEU A 112 11.84 -4.08 -2.51
C LEU A 112 13.34 -3.95 -2.20
N PRO A 113 13.99 -5.02 -1.70
CA PRO A 113 15.44 -5.06 -1.64
C PRO A 113 16.06 -4.89 -3.03
N GLU A 114 17.24 -4.28 -3.12
CA GLU A 114 17.97 -4.08 -4.38
C GLU A 114 18.35 -5.39 -5.09
N SER A 115 18.52 -6.47 -4.32
CA SER A 115 18.89 -7.79 -4.80
C SER A 115 18.21 -8.89 -4.00
N GLY A 116 18.23 -10.12 -4.54
CA GLY A 116 17.75 -11.30 -3.82
C GLY A 116 18.55 -11.58 -2.54
N PRO A 117 18.03 -12.44 -1.65
CA PRO A 117 18.72 -12.76 -0.41
C PRO A 117 20.06 -13.46 -0.66
N GLU A 118 21.06 -13.12 0.14
CA GLU A 118 22.37 -13.75 0.11
C GLU A 118 22.44 -14.92 1.10
N ILE A 119 22.91 -16.07 0.63
CA ILE A 119 23.16 -17.25 1.46
C ILE A 119 24.65 -17.34 1.80
N ARG A 120 24.99 -17.43 3.08
CA ARG A 120 26.37 -17.55 3.60
C ARG A 120 26.51 -18.77 4.51
N GLY A 121 27.75 -19.25 4.69
CA GLY A 121 28.07 -20.37 5.58
C GLY A 121 28.05 -21.76 4.92
N ALA A 122 27.75 -21.83 3.62
CA ALA A 122 27.70 -23.10 2.90
C ALA A 122 29.10 -23.74 2.76
N LYS A 123 29.16 -25.06 2.96
CA LYS A 123 30.33 -25.90 2.67
C LYS A 123 30.20 -26.53 1.29
N PRO A 124 31.33 -26.86 0.63
CA PRO A 124 31.31 -27.50 -0.68
C PRO A 124 30.71 -28.92 -0.67
N TYR A 125 30.69 -29.59 0.48
CA TYR A 125 30.10 -30.92 0.64
C TYR A 125 29.60 -31.14 2.07
N TYR A 126 28.59 -32.00 2.19
CA TYR A 126 28.00 -32.45 3.45
C TYR A 126 27.81 -33.96 3.41
N ARG A 127 27.92 -34.62 4.56
CA ARG A 127 27.63 -36.04 4.75
C ARG A 127 26.23 -36.24 5.33
N PRO A 128 25.58 -37.39 5.09
CA PRO A 128 24.33 -37.71 5.77
C PRO A 128 24.47 -37.59 7.30
N GLY A 129 23.55 -36.85 7.92
CA GLY A 129 23.57 -36.56 9.35
C GLY A 129 24.24 -35.24 9.74
N ASP A 130 24.94 -34.57 8.82
CA ASP A 130 25.52 -33.25 9.08
C ASP A 130 24.42 -32.21 9.36
N LYS A 131 24.68 -31.34 10.34
CA LYS A 131 23.89 -30.14 10.55
C LYS A 131 24.46 -29.01 9.69
N VAL A 132 23.59 -28.40 8.91
CA VAL A 132 23.93 -27.32 7.98
C VAL A 132 23.65 -25.99 8.68
N SER A 133 24.68 -25.18 8.91
CA SER A 133 24.55 -23.83 9.48
C SER A 133 24.74 -22.82 8.38
N LEU A 134 23.66 -22.13 8.02
CA LEU A 134 23.63 -21.14 6.96
C LEU A 134 22.98 -19.87 7.50
N VAL A 135 23.29 -18.77 6.84
CA VAL A 135 22.61 -17.48 7.05
C VAL A 135 22.03 -17.06 5.72
N CYS A 136 20.72 -16.86 5.67
CA CYS A 136 20.03 -16.23 4.54
C CYS A 136 19.68 -14.80 4.94
N LYS A 137 20.24 -13.80 4.26
CA LYS A 137 20.03 -12.39 4.56
C LYS A 137 19.41 -11.68 3.36
N ALA A 138 18.24 -11.09 3.55
CA ALA A 138 17.67 -10.12 2.59
C ALA A 138 18.05 -8.69 2.97
N GLY A 139 18.27 -7.85 1.95
CA GLY A 139 18.46 -6.42 2.12
C GLY A 139 17.23 -5.71 2.70
N PRO A 140 17.34 -4.40 3.00
CA PRO A 140 16.24 -3.60 3.51
C PRO A 140 15.02 -3.62 2.59
N SER A 141 13.83 -3.82 3.15
CA SER A 141 12.57 -3.66 2.44
C SER A 141 11.46 -3.13 3.34
N VAL A 142 10.38 -2.64 2.73
CA VAL A 142 9.15 -2.29 3.42
C VAL A 142 8.00 -3.01 2.70
N PRO A 143 7.20 -3.85 3.37
CA PRO A 143 7.43 -4.42 4.70
C PRO A 143 8.67 -5.35 4.73
N ALA A 144 9.00 -5.90 5.90
CA ALA A 144 10.08 -6.89 6.03
C ALA A 144 9.80 -8.10 5.13
N PRO A 145 10.81 -8.64 4.43
CA PRO A 145 10.59 -9.74 3.51
C PRO A 145 10.47 -11.05 4.27
N HIS A 146 9.60 -11.94 3.79
CA HIS A 146 9.48 -13.29 4.34
C HIS A 146 10.50 -14.21 3.66
N LEU A 147 11.43 -14.75 4.45
CA LEU A 147 12.46 -15.67 3.97
C LEU A 147 12.04 -17.12 4.22
N ASN A 148 12.31 -17.99 3.24
CA ASN A 148 12.06 -19.42 3.32
C ASN A 148 13.25 -20.19 2.73
N TRP A 149 13.56 -21.34 3.31
CA TRP A 149 14.61 -22.24 2.80
C TRP A 149 14.03 -23.22 1.78
N PHE A 150 14.73 -23.36 0.65
CA PHE A 150 14.44 -24.36 -0.38
C PHE A 150 15.71 -25.17 -0.68
N ILE A 151 15.57 -26.49 -0.81
CA ILE A 151 16.62 -27.38 -1.27
C ILE A 151 16.15 -28.00 -2.59
N ASN A 152 16.89 -27.76 -3.68
CA ASN A 152 16.53 -28.21 -5.03
C ASN A 152 15.09 -27.83 -5.43
N GLY A 153 14.64 -26.63 -5.06
CA GLY A 153 13.28 -26.13 -5.34
C GLY A 153 12.18 -26.65 -4.41
N HIS A 154 12.50 -27.56 -3.48
CA HIS A 154 11.54 -28.06 -2.49
C HIS A 154 11.63 -27.28 -1.19
N HIS A 155 10.49 -26.81 -0.69
CA HIS A 155 10.40 -26.09 0.57
C HIS A 155 10.84 -26.99 1.73
N VAL A 156 11.76 -26.51 2.56
CA VAL A 156 12.26 -27.27 3.71
C VAL A 156 11.19 -27.30 4.80
N ASN A 157 10.93 -28.48 5.37
CA ASN A 157 10.01 -28.60 6.49
C ASN A 157 10.55 -27.82 7.70
N SER A 158 9.71 -27.00 8.32
CA SER A 158 10.06 -26.18 9.47
C SER A 158 10.57 -27.00 10.67
N SER A 159 10.23 -28.29 10.76
CA SER A 159 10.78 -29.21 11.76
C SER A 159 12.30 -29.40 11.69
N TYR A 160 12.91 -29.15 10.52
CA TYR A 160 14.36 -29.22 10.32
C TYR A 160 15.05 -27.87 10.46
N LEU A 161 14.29 -26.78 10.54
CA LEU A 161 14.82 -25.42 10.64
C LEU A 161 14.97 -25.05 12.11
N HIS A 162 16.20 -24.70 12.49
CA HIS A 162 16.51 -24.18 13.82
C HIS A 162 16.96 -22.74 13.68
N GLY A 163 16.23 -21.83 14.33
CA GLY A 163 16.46 -20.39 14.23
C GLY A 163 17.74 -19.90 14.91
N PRO A 164 17.96 -18.57 14.94
CA PRO A 164 16.88 -17.56 15.04
C PRO A 164 16.47 -16.90 13.71
N TYR A 165 15.17 -16.58 13.58
CA TYR A 165 14.71 -15.52 12.67
C TYR A 165 14.90 -14.16 13.34
N SER A 166 15.41 -13.18 12.60
CA SER A 166 15.55 -11.82 13.08
C SER A 166 15.18 -10.79 12.02
N ILE A 167 14.52 -9.73 12.47
CA ILE A 167 14.25 -8.52 11.69
C ILE A 167 15.04 -7.38 12.33
N ALA A 168 15.80 -6.65 11.53
CA ALA A 168 16.59 -5.52 11.98
C ALA A 168 16.20 -4.23 11.23
N PRO A 169 15.92 -3.11 11.93
CA PRO A 169 15.60 -1.84 11.27
C PRO A 169 16.86 -1.20 10.69
N THR A 170 16.67 -0.48 9.59
CA THR A 170 17.68 0.33 8.90
C THR A 170 17.06 1.64 8.41
N PRO A 171 17.85 2.65 8.02
CA PRO A 171 17.32 3.88 7.43
C PRO A 171 16.44 3.66 6.19
N ASN A 172 16.68 2.58 5.44
CA ASN A 172 16.02 2.29 4.16
C ASN A 172 14.95 1.18 4.26
N GLY A 173 14.59 0.73 5.46
CA GLY A 173 13.61 -0.33 5.68
C GLY A 173 14.07 -1.42 6.65
N LEU A 174 13.57 -2.63 6.48
CA LEU A 174 13.79 -3.76 7.39
C LEU A 174 14.62 -4.86 6.71
N ILE A 175 15.72 -5.26 7.34
CA ILE A 175 16.50 -6.44 6.96
C ILE A 175 15.88 -7.66 7.64
N SER A 176 15.73 -8.77 6.91
CA SER A 176 15.37 -10.08 7.49
C SER A 176 16.51 -11.06 7.36
N MET A 177 16.70 -11.89 8.40
CA MET A 177 17.70 -12.95 8.43
C MET A 177 17.11 -14.23 9.06
N ILE A 178 17.30 -15.38 8.40
CA ILE A 178 16.99 -16.74 8.88
C ILE A 178 18.18 -17.68 8.75
#